data_AF-A0AAN8SV33-F1
#
_entry.id   AF-A0AAN8SV33-F1
#
_cell.length_a   1.000
_cell.length_b   1.000
_cell.length_c   1.000
_cell.angle_alpha   90.00
_cell.angle_beta   90.00
_cell.angle_gamma   90.00
#
_symmetry.space_group_name_H-M   'P 1'
#
loop_
_entity.id
_entity.type
_entity.pdbx_description
1 polymer ?
#
loop_
_entity_poly.entity_id
_entity_poly.type
_entity_poly.pdbx_seq_one_letter_code
_entity_poly.pdbx_strand_id
1 'polypeptide(L)'
;MSPSSNYQFFSLVFILLLITVDPSSQSQVTQENSVRFCVFLSPAFVLEPGSVSNKFYYNIGFPKGHIAVKSFDDELVDETGNSVPLYETYLHQWVVSRYFN
;
A
#
# COMPACT_ATOMS: atom_id res chain seq x y z
N MET A 1 19.72 43.45 2.43
CA MET A 1 19.20 42.08 2.66
C MET A 1 20.32 41.08 2.42
N SER A 2 20.64 40.22 3.38
CA SER A 2 21.65 39.17 3.22
C SER A 2 21.12 38.04 2.32
N PRO A 3 21.85 37.63 1.26
CA PRO A 3 21.44 36.52 0.38
C PRO A 3 21.39 35.17 1.10
N SER A 4 21.95 35.06 2.31
CA SER A 4 21.97 33.83 3.12
C SER A 4 20.59 33.33 3.56
N SER A 5 19.62 34.24 3.71
CA SER A 5 18.27 33.93 4.20
C SER A 5 17.50 33.07 3.20
N ASN A 6 17.61 33.39 1.90
CA ASN A 6 16.87 32.69 0.85
C ASN A 6 17.32 31.23 0.72
N TYR A 7 18.63 30.95 0.80
CA TYR A 7 19.16 29.58 0.76
C TYR A 7 18.71 28.73 1.94
N GLN A 8 18.57 29.33 3.13
CA GLN A 8 18.06 28.64 4.31
C GLN A 8 16.59 28.26 4.14
N PHE A 9 15.77 29.15 3.59
CA PHE A 9 14.37 28.84 3.27
C PHE A 9 14.24 27.73 2.21
N PHE A 10 14.99 27.81 1.12
CA PHE A 10 14.98 26.75 0.09
C PHE A 10 15.43 25.40 0.65
N SER A 11 16.45 25.39 1.51
CA SER A 11 16.92 24.17 2.17
C SER A 11 15.85 23.57 3.08
N LEU A 12 15.10 24.40 3.82
CA LEU A 12 14.08 23.93 4.76
C LEU A 12 12.86 23.34 4.03
N VAL A 13 12.45 23.95 2.92
CA VAL A 13 11.38 23.44 2.05
C VAL A 13 11.79 22.10 1.42
N PHE A 14 13.04 21.96 0.99
CA PHE A 14 13.54 20.72 0.41
C PHE A 14 13.60 19.58 1.43
N ILE A 15 14.00 19.87 2.67
CA ILE A 15 13.97 18.91 3.78
C ILE A 15 12.53 18.49 4.11
N LEU A 16 11.58 19.43 4.14
CA LEU A 16 10.16 19.09 4.34
C LEU A 16 9.61 18.17 3.23
N LEU A 17 9.99 18.44 1.98
CA LEU A 17 9.57 17.63 0.83
C LEU A 17 10.12 16.19 0.90
N LEU A 18 11.36 16.02 1.38
CA LEU A 18 11.96 14.70 1.58
C LEU A 18 11.30 13.90 2.71
N ILE A 19 10.78 14.57 3.75
CA ILE A 19 10.07 13.92 4.85
C ILE A 19 8.67 13.44 4.42
N THR A 20 8.03 14.09 3.44
CA THR A 20 6.73 13.64 2.91
C THR A 20 6.80 12.40 2.01
N VAL A 21 8.01 11.97 1.63
CA VAL A 21 8.19 10.72 0.89
C VAL A 21 8.24 9.58 1.89
N ASP A 22 7.07 9.07 2.28
CA ASP A 22 6.98 7.84 3.05
C ASP A 22 7.51 6.66 2.22
N PRO A 23 8.58 5.97 2.65
CA PRO A 23 9.08 4.77 1.97
C PRO A 23 8.15 3.55 2.20
N SER A 24 7.00 3.73 2.85
CA SER A 24 6.06 2.66 3.24
C SER A 24 5.39 1.94 2.07
N SER A 25 5.59 2.40 0.83
CA SER A 25 5.15 1.71 -0.38
C SER A 25 6.17 0.67 -0.90
N GLN A 26 7.30 0.46 -0.23
CA GLN A 26 8.13 -0.73 -0.46
C GLN A 26 7.53 -1.94 0.26
N SER A 27 7.16 -2.95 -0.52
CA SER A 27 6.78 -4.25 0.04
C SER A 27 7.90 -4.74 0.96
N GLN A 28 7.59 -4.95 2.24
CA GLN A 28 8.54 -5.51 3.19
C GLN A 28 8.78 -6.96 2.81
N VAL A 29 9.94 -7.25 2.22
CA VAL A 29 10.35 -8.61 1.87
C VAL A 29 11.06 -9.23 3.06
N THR A 30 10.35 -10.05 3.82
CA THR A 30 10.94 -10.88 4.89
C THR A 30 11.22 -12.27 4.34
N GLN A 31 12.41 -12.82 4.59
CA GLN A 31 12.82 -14.14 4.12
C GLN A 31 13.01 -15.07 5.32
N GLU A 32 12.20 -16.12 5.40
CA GLU A 32 12.34 -17.19 6.38
C GLU A 32 12.30 -18.52 5.64
N ASN A 33 13.27 -19.41 5.86
CA ASN A 33 13.22 -20.79 5.36
C ASN A 33 12.89 -20.92 3.85
N SER A 34 13.47 -20.05 3.01
CA SER A 34 13.22 -19.91 1.55
C SER A 34 11.83 -19.41 1.12
N VAL A 35 10.90 -19.19 2.05
CA VAL A 35 9.63 -18.53 1.80
C VAL A 35 9.84 -17.00 1.84
N ARG A 36 9.29 -16.31 0.84
CA ARG A 36 9.28 -14.84 0.78
C ARG A 36 7.89 -14.34 1.14
N PHE A 37 7.83 -13.39 2.05
CA PHE A 37 6.61 -12.66 2.37
C PHE A 37 6.69 -11.27 1.77
N CYS A 38 5.59 -10.79 1.20
CA CYS A 38 5.51 -9.45 0.64
C CYS A 38 4.11 -8.89 0.94
N VAL A 39 4.03 -7.63 1.37
CA VAL A 39 2.77 -6.90 1.54
C VAL A 39 2.55 -5.95 0.36
N PHE A 40 1.33 -5.88 -0.15
CA PHE A 40 0.95 -5.03 -1.27
C PHE A 40 -0.36 -4.31 -0.96
N LEU A 41 -0.46 -3.06 -1.38
CA LEU A 41 -1.70 -2.29 -1.31
C LEU A 41 -2.42 -2.32 -2.65
N SER A 42 -3.74 -2.50 -2.62
CA SER A 42 -4.58 -2.21 -3.78
C SER A 42 -4.73 -0.70 -3.98
N PRO A 43 -5.20 -0.24 -5.14
CA PRO A 43 -5.76 1.09 -5.24
C PRO A 43 -6.85 1.30 -4.18
N ALA A 44 -6.89 2.50 -3.60
CA ALA A 44 -7.93 2.87 -2.64
C ALA A 44 -9.33 2.84 -3.29
N PHE A 45 -10.34 2.59 -2.48
CA PHE A 45 -11.74 2.76 -2.85
C PHE A 45 -12.49 3.48 -1.72
N VAL A 46 -13.56 4.18 -2.09
CA VAL A 46 -14.40 4.93 -1.14
C VAL A 46 -15.73 4.21 -0.99
N LEU A 47 -16.18 4.10 0.25
CA LEU A 47 -17.49 3.57 0.62
C LEU A 47 -18.30 4.63 1.36
N GLU A 48 -19.61 4.55 1.23
CA GLU A 48 -20.57 5.34 1.98
C GLU A 48 -21.36 4.40 2.90
N PRO A 49 -21.94 4.88 4.00
CA PRO A 49 -22.76 4.05 4.86
C PRO A 49 -23.86 3.30 4.08
N GLY A 50 -23.84 1.97 4.17
CA GLY A 50 -24.81 1.10 3.50
C GLY A 50 -24.49 0.78 2.03
N SER A 51 -23.39 1.27 1.47
CA SER A 51 -22.98 0.90 0.11
C SER A 51 -22.13 -0.37 0.08
N VAL A 52 -22.10 -1.02 -1.09
CA VAL A 52 -21.32 -2.24 -1.35
C VAL A 52 -20.47 -2.00 -2.58
N SER A 53 -19.21 -2.42 -2.53
CA SER A 53 -18.25 -2.27 -3.62
C SER A 53 -17.73 -3.65 -4.05
N ASN A 54 -17.81 -3.93 -5.36
CA ASN A 54 -17.17 -5.09 -5.98
C ASN A 54 -16.14 -4.59 -7.00
N LYS A 55 -14.86 -4.78 -6.69
CA LYS A 55 -13.74 -4.23 -7.47
C LYS A 55 -12.80 -5.33 -7.91
N PHE A 56 -12.30 -5.17 -9.13
CA PHE A 56 -11.24 -6.01 -9.69
C PHE A 56 -10.06 -5.13 -10.02
N TYR A 57 -8.92 -5.40 -9.38
CA TYR A 57 -7.69 -4.66 -9.57
C TYR A 57 -6.69 -5.51 -10.35
N TYR A 58 -6.19 -4.96 -11.45
CA TYR A 58 -5.20 -5.60 -12.30
C TYR A 58 -3.84 -4.94 -12.12
N ASN A 59 -2.77 -5.65 -12.49
CA ASN A 59 -1.40 -5.14 -12.44
C ASN A 59 -0.96 -4.66 -11.06
N ILE A 60 -1.51 -5.23 -9.98
CA ILE A 60 -0.94 -5.11 -8.64
C ILE A 60 0.50 -5.67 -8.71
N GLY A 61 1.43 -5.03 -7.99
CA GLY A 61 2.86 -5.35 -7.98
C GLY A 61 3.25 -6.73 -7.44
N PHE A 62 2.37 -7.72 -7.51
CA PHE A 62 2.65 -9.11 -7.15
C PHE A 62 3.86 -9.67 -7.90
N PRO A 63 4.62 -10.59 -7.26
CA PRO A 63 5.78 -11.20 -7.86
C PRO A 63 5.40 -11.93 -9.15
N LYS A 64 6.23 -11.74 -10.19
CA LYS A 64 6.05 -12.37 -11.51
C LYS A 64 6.90 -13.64 -11.62
N GLY A 65 6.49 -14.56 -12.48
CA GLY A 65 7.21 -15.80 -12.79
C GLY A 65 6.52 -17.05 -12.26
N HIS A 66 7.27 -18.14 -12.14
CA HIS A 66 6.77 -19.40 -11.58
C HIS A 66 6.87 -19.34 -10.05
N ILE A 67 5.76 -19.03 -9.40
CA ILE A 67 5.65 -18.93 -7.95
C ILE A 67 4.58 -19.90 -7.44
N ALA A 68 4.79 -20.45 -6.24
CA ALA A 68 3.76 -21.13 -5.48
C ALA A 68 3.38 -20.25 -4.29
N VAL A 69 2.07 -20.00 -4.12
CA VAL A 69 1.56 -19.25 -2.98
C VAL A 69 1.31 -20.23 -1.84
N LYS A 70 1.98 -20.02 -0.70
CA LYS A 70 1.83 -20.86 0.49
C LYS A 70 0.65 -20.38 1.36
N SER A 71 0.56 -19.08 1.56
CA SER A 71 -0.51 -18.40 2.29
C SER A 71 -0.75 -17.03 1.64
N PHE A 72 -1.97 -16.53 1.82
CA PHE A 72 -2.36 -15.19 1.45
C PHE A 72 -3.37 -14.72 2.48
N ASP A 73 -3.13 -13.52 3.01
CA ASP A 73 -3.98 -12.87 3.98
C ASP A 73 -4.35 -11.50 3.41
N ASP A 74 -5.60 -11.08 3.63
CA ASP A 74 -6.09 -9.77 3.27
C ASP A 74 -6.42 -8.95 4.52
N GLU A 75 -6.26 -7.64 4.39
CA GLU A 75 -6.55 -6.70 5.46
C GLU A 75 -7.14 -5.43 4.87
N LEU A 76 -8.20 -4.93 5.48
CA LEU A 76 -8.73 -3.61 5.16
C LEU A 76 -7.98 -2.58 6.00
N VAL A 77 -7.38 -1.59 5.33
CA VAL A 77 -6.69 -0.49 5.99
C VAL A 77 -7.27 0.86 5.57
N ASP A 78 -7.21 1.83 6.48
CA ASP A 78 -7.56 3.23 6.22
C ASP A 78 -6.47 3.95 5.39
N GLU A 79 -6.69 5.22 5.06
CA GLU A 79 -5.74 6.02 4.29
C GLU A 79 -4.38 6.22 4.99
N THR A 80 -4.31 6.00 6.30
CA THR A 80 -3.08 6.07 7.10
C THR A 80 -2.41 4.71 7.30
N GLY A 81 -3.04 3.63 6.81
CA GLY A 81 -2.56 2.26 6.91
C GLY A 81 -2.98 1.52 8.18
N ASN A 82 -3.92 2.05 8.98
CA ASN A 82 -4.41 1.32 10.15
C ASN A 82 -5.48 0.31 9.75
N SER A 83 -5.46 -0.85 10.40
CA SER A 83 -6.49 -1.88 10.28
C SER A 83 -7.88 -1.34 10.61
N VAL A 84 -8.82 -1.52 9.69
CA VAL A 84 -10.22 -1.16 9.90
C VAL A 84 -10.96 -2.37 10.50
N PRO A 85 -11.68 -2.21 11.63
CA PRO A 85 -12.42 -3.30 12.23
C PRO A 85 -13.59 -3.80 11.36
N LEU A 86 -13.84 -5.12 11.39
CA LEU A 86 -14.91 -5.75 10.62
C LEU A 86 -16.34 -5.29 10.98
N TYR A 87 -16.54 -4.73 12.18
CA TYR A 87 -17.83 -4.17 12.57
C TYR A 87 -18.11 -2.80 11.91
N GLU A 88 -17.08 -2.12 11.41
CA GLU A 88 -17.22 -0.88 10.66
C GLU A 88 -17.40 -1.16 9.18
N THR A 89 -16.56 -2.04 8.61
CA THR A 89 -16.62 -2.43 7.21
C THR A 89 -16.47 -3.94 7.07
N TYR A 90 -17.47 -4.58 6.48
CA TYR A 90 -17.48 -6.02 6.26
C TYR A 90 -16.89 -6.38 4.89
N LEU A 91 -15.84 -7.20 4.90
CA LEU A 91 -15.25 -7.78 3.70
C LEU A 91 -15.75 -9.21 3.51
N HIS A 92 -16.59 -9.41 2.48
CA HIS A 92 -17.29 -10.70 2.30
C HIS A 92 -16.41 -11.74 1.59
N GLN A 93 -15.69 -11.37 0.54
CA GLN A 93 -14.92 -12.28 -0.30
C GLN A 93 -13.78 -11.52 -0.97
N TRP A 94 -12.66 -12.21 -1.15
CA TRP A 94 -11.56 -11.77 -1.99
C TRP A 94 -11.05 -12.96 -2.80
N VAL A 95 -10.48 -12.66 -3.97
CA VAL A 95 -9.86 -13.65 -4.85
C VAL A 95 -8.61 -13.04 -5.45
N VAL A 96 -7.51 -13.78 -5.38
CA VAL A 96 -6.30 -13.49 -6.16
C VAL A 96 -6.21 -14.49 -7.28
N SER A 97 -6.17 -14.00 -8.51
CA SER A 97 -6.03 -14.84 -9.70
C SER A 97 -4.86 -14.35 -10.54
N ARG A 98 -4.16 -15.31 -11.15
CA ARG A 98 -3.09 -15.01 -12.11
C ARG A 98 -3.72 -14.33 -13.32
N TYR A 99 -3.32 -13.08 -13.54
CA TYR A 99 -3.65 -12.35 -14.75
C TYR A 99 -2.61 -12.62 -15.84
N PHE A 100 -3.06 -13.08 -17.00
CA PHE A 100 -2.24 -13.19 -18.20
C PHE A 100 -2.58 -11.99 -19.09
N ASN A 101 -1.57 -11.22 -19.46
CA ASN A 101 -1.68 -10.08 -20.37
C ASN A 101 -1.13 -10.48 -21.73
#